data_AF-A0AAW2LLY2-F1
#
_entry.id   AF-A0AAW2LLY2-F1
#
_cell.length_a   1.000
_cell.length_b   1.000
_cell.length_c   1.000
_cell.angle_alpha   90.00
_cell.angle_beta   90.00
_cell.angle_gamma   90.00
#
_symmetry.space_group_name_H-M   'P 1'
#
loop_
_entity.id
_entity.type
_entity.pdbx_description
1 polymer ?
#
loop_
_entity_poly.entity_id
_entity_poly.type
_entity_poly.pdbx_seq_one_letter_code
_entity_poly.pdbx_strand_id
1 'polypeptide(L)'
;MFVGENLTSTWMTPIVRFLMEGILPEDSKEAGKIKLRSARFVLIDGNLYKRGFSSPLLKCLNSDKAEYVLREVHEGSCGNHFGARSLARKVLRQGYYWPTMMKDGFSLVQKCSPCQRHANYQHNPAAYMKNLESPCPFDMWGIDIVGKLPA
;
A
#
# COMPACT_ATOMS: atom_id res chain seq x y z
N MET A 1 -1.42 15.37 -35.13
CA MET A 1 -0.68 14.16 -35.57
C MET A 1 0.38 13.90 -34.51
N PHE A 2 0.15 12.93 -33.63
CA PHE A 2 1.17 12.47 -32.67
C PHE A 2 1.34 10.98 -32.90
N VAL A 3 2.35 10.63 -33.69
CA VAL A 3 2.83 9.26 -33.82
C VAL A 3 4.00 9.10 -32.87
N GLY A 4 3.93 8.09 -32.01
CA GLY A 4 5.11 7.36 -31.56
C GLY A 4 5.90 7.97 -30.41
N GLU A 5 5.32 8.02 -29.21
CA GLU A 5 6.14 7.71 -28.04
C GLU A 5 6.03 6.21 -27.79
N ASN A 6 7.18 5.53 -27.75
CA ASN A 6 7.30 4.15 -27.30
C ASN A 6 6.71 4.05 -25.89
N LEU A 7 5.44 3.67 -25.80
CA LEU A 7 4.81 3.27 -24.55
C LEU A 7 5.61 2.07 -24.03
N THR A 8 6.55 2.33 -23.12
CA THR A 8 7.10 1.30 -22.22
C THR A 8 5.93 0.42 -21.81
N SER A 9 5.99 -0.89 -22.07
CA SER A 9 4.86 -1.79 -21.87
C SER A 9 4.46 -1.77 -20.39
N THR A 10 3.42 -1.00 -20.06
CA THR A 10 2.90 -0.88 -18.71
C THR A 10 1.58 -1.62 -18.60
N TRP A 11 1.08 -1.78 -17.38
CA TRP A 11 -0.26 -2.32 -17.13
C TRP A 11 -1.37 -1.51 -17.82
N MET A 12 -1.12 -0.23 -18.16
CA MET A 12 -2.07 0.65 -18.83
C MET A 12 -2.11 0.42 -20.34
N THR A 13 -1.01 -0.04 -20.95
CA THR A 13 -0.84 -0.11 -22.41
C THR A 13 -1.98 -0.88 -23.11
N PRO A 14 -2.41 -2.06 -22.64
CA PRO A 14 -3.52 -2.78 -23.30
C PRO A 14 -4.86 -2.04 -23.21
N ILE A 15 -5.10 -1.30 -22.12
CA ILE A 15 -6.33 -0.53 -21.91
C ILE A 15 -6.30 0.72 -22.81
N VAL A 16 -5.17 1.42 -22.84
CA VAL A 16 -4.99 2.63 -23.66
C VAL A 16 -5.13 2.29 -25.14
N ARG A 17 -4.45 1.25 -25.64
CA ARG A 17 -4.58 0.80 -27.03
C ARG A 17 -6.02 0.45 -27.41
N PHE A 18 -6.73 -0.26 -26.54
CA PHE A 18 -8.14 -0.58 -26.80
C PHE A 18 -9.02 0.68 -26.83
N LEU A 19 -8.84 1.60 -25.87
CA LEU A 19 -9.65 2.82 -25.79
C LEU A 19 -9.33 3.84 -26.90
N MET A 20 -8.09 3.89 -27.39
CA MET A 20 -7.66 4.81 -28.46
C MET A 20 -7.90 4.26 -29.86
N GLU A 21 -7.50 3.00 -30.07
CA GLU A 21 -7.37 2.41 -31.42
C GLU A 21 -8.39 1.30 -31.67
N GLY A 22 -9.12 0.85 -30.64
CA GLY A 22 -10.02 -0.29 -30.73
C GLY A 22 -9.31 -1.65 -30.87
N ILE A 23 -7.97 -1.68 -30.77
CA ILE A 23 -7.18 -2.89 -30.99
C ILE A 23 -7.31 -3.85 -29.80
N LEU A 24 -7.51 -5.12 -30.12
CA LEU A 24 -7.60 -6.22 -29.16
C LEU A 24 -6.73 -7.40 -29.61
N PRO A 25 -6.30 -8.27 -28.66
CA PRO A 25 -5.67 -9.54 -29.00
C PRO A 25 -6.60 -10.44 -29.80
N GLU A 26 -6.02 -11.33 -30.61
CA GLU A 26 -6.77 -12.37 -31.34
C GLU A 26 -7.42 -13.39 -30.40
N ASP A 27 -6.79 -13.67 -29.24
CA ASP A 27 -7.39 -14.53 -28.24
C ASP A 27 -8.67 -13.90 -27.67
N SER A 28 -9.80 -14.53 -27.98
CA SER A 28 -11.12 -14.09 -27.56
C SER A 28 -11.25 -13.95 -26.04
N LYS A 29 -10.59 -14.81 -25.26
CA LYS A 29 -10.64 -14.74 -23.79
C LYS A 29 -9.89 -13.51 -23.27
N GLU A 30 -8.69 -13.23 -23.78
CA GLU A 30 -7.93 -12.03 -23.45
C GLU A 30 -8.62 -10.75 -23.92
N ALA A 31 -9.15 -10.74 -25.14
CA ALA A 31 -9.94 -9.63 -25.66
C ALA A 31 -11.15 -9.32 -24.76
N GLY A 32 -11.87 -10.35 -24.32
CA GLY A 32 -12.98 -10.22 -23.36
C GLY A 32 -12.53 -9.61 -22.03
N LYS A 33 -11.39 -10.04 -21.49
CA LYS A 33 -10.82 -9.47 -20.25
C LYS A 33 -10.46 -7.99 -20.40
N ILE A 34 -9.85 -7.60 -21.52
CA ILE A 34 -9.47 -6.21 -21.79
C ILE A 34 -10.71 -5.33 -21.93
N LYS A 35 -11.73 -5.77 -22.68
CA LYS A 35 -13.02 -5.05 -22.79
C LYS A 35 -13.64 -4.80 -21.42
N LEU A 36 -13.77 -5.86 -20.61
CA LEU A 36 -14.37 -5.77 -19.28
C LEU A 36 -13.58 -4.85 -18.33
N ARG A 37 -12.25 -4.92 -18.36
CA ARG A 37 -11.40 -4.04 -17.55
C ARG A 37 -11.51 -2.59 -17.99
N SER A 38 -11.47 -2.34 -19.30
CA SER A 38 -11.47 -1.00 -19.90
C SER A 38 -12.76 -0.23 -19.64
N ALA A 39 -13.89 -0.91 -19.42
CA ALA A 39 -15.14 -0.26 -19.00
C ALA A 39 -15.02 0.57 -17.70
N ARG A 40 -14.00 0.29 -16.87
CA ARG A 40 -13.74 1.06 -15.63
C ARG A 40 -12.86 2.28 -15.84
N PHE A 41 -12.44 2.56 -17.07
CA PHE A 41 -11.50 3.62 -17.38
C PHE A 41 -12.03 4.55 -18.47
N VAL A 42 -11.44 5.74 -18.53
CA VAL A 42 -11.66 6.74 -19.58
C VAL A 42 -10.33 7.39 -19.92
N LEU A 43 -10.15 7.77 -21.18
CA LEU A 43 -9.00 8.52 -21.64
C LEU A 43 -9.40 10.00 -21.81
N ILE A 44 -8.64 10.91 -21.19
CA ILE A 44 -8.85 12.36 -21.28
C ILE A 44 -7.49 13.00 -21.50
N ASP A 45 -7.34 13.77 -22.58
CA ASP A 45 -6.09 14.44 -22.96
C ASP A 45 -4.87 13.51 -22.91
N GLY A 46 -5.00 12.30 -23.47
CA GLY A 46 -3.95 11.28 -23.49
C GLY A 46 -3.63 10.62 -22.14
N ASN A 47 -4.31 11.02 -21.06
CA ASN A 47 -4.12 10.44 -19.73
C ASN A 47 -5.24 9.44 -19.41
N LEU A 48 -4.86 8.30 -18.83
CA LEU A 48 -5.81 7.28 -18.39
C LEU A 48 -6.35 7.62 -17.00
N TYR A 49 -7.68 7.59 -16.85
CA TYR A 49 -8.36 7.78 -15.59
C TYR A 49 -9.23 6.59 -15.24
N LYS A 50 -9.23 6.18 -13.98
CA LYS A 50 -10.13 5.17 -13.44
C LYS A 50 -11.40 5.83 -12.93
N ARG A 51 -12.55 5.29 -13.32
CA ARG A 51 -13.87 5.65 -12.82
C ARG A 51 -14.01 5.22 -11.35
N GLY A 52 -14.34 6.18 -10.49
CA GLY A 52 -14.76 5.94 -9.11
C GLY A 52 -16.25 5.59 -9.04
N PHE A 53 -16.68 4.96 -7.95
CA PHE A 53 -18.11 4.72 -7.70
C PHE A 53 -18.82 6.02 -7.26
N SER A 54 -18.19 6.78 -6.36
CA SER A 54 -18.67 8.08 -5.87
C SER A 54 -17.59 9.18 -5.88
N SER A 55 -16.37 8.85 -6.31
CA SER A 55 -15.22 9.76 -6.29
C SER A 55 -14.95 10.34 -7.67
N PRO A 56 -14.33 11.54 -7.73
CA PRO A 56 -13.79 12.09 -8.97
C PRO A 56 -12.85 11.09 -9.67
N LEU A 57 -12.67 11.26 -10.97
CA LEU A 57 -11.79 10.44 -11.78
C LEU A 57 -10.39 10.33 -11.17
N LEU A 58 -9.89 9.10 -11.01
CA LEU A 58 -8.57 8.84 -10.44
C LEU A 58 -7.55 8.74 -11.55
N LYS A 59 -6.52 9.59 -11.55
CA LYS A 59 -5.43 9.55 -12.51
C LYS A 59 -4.61 8.27 -12.34
N CYS A 60 -4.50 7.50 -13.42
CA CYS A 60 -3.70 6.28 -13.43
C CYS A 60 -2.21 6.62 -13.52
N LEU A 61 -1.39 5.95 -12.72
CA LEU A 61 0.06 6.14 -12.70
C LEU A 61 0.79 4.90 -13.26
N ASN A 62 1.90 5.15 -13.94
CA ASN A 62 2.91 4.12 -14.24
C ASN A 62 3.74 3.84 -12.98
N SER A 63 4.58 2.79 -13.03
CA SER A 63 5.37 2.34 -11.89
C SER A 63 6.22 3.47 -11.28
N ASP A 64 6.92 4.24 -12.11
CA ASP A 64 7.86 5.25 -11.64
C ASP A 64 7.16 6.41 -10.92
N LYS A 65 6.05 6.91 -11.50
CA LYS A 65 5.25 7.97 -10.86
C LYS A 65 4.53 7.45 -9.63
N ALA A 66 4.07 6.19 -9.66
CA ALA A 66 3.43 5.55 -8.52
C ALA A 66 4.38 5.45 -7.32
N GLU A 67 5.62 5.01 -7.53
CA GLU A 67 6.64 4.94 -6.49
C GLU A 67 6.94 6.31 -5.90
N TYR A 68 7.14 7.32 -6.75
CA TYR A 68 7.37 8.69 -6.32
C TYR A 68 6.22 9.20 -5.44
N VAL A 69 4.98 9.14 -5.93
CA VAL A 69 3.80 9.60 -5.17
C VAL A 69 3.66 8.86 -3.85
N LEU A 70 3.89 7.55 -3.85
CA LEU A 70 3.79 6.74 -2.64
C LEU A 70 4.83 7.15 -1.60
N ARG A 71 6.08 7.39 -2.02
CA ARG A 71 7.17 7.85 -1.14
C ARG A 71 6.91 9.27 -0.62
N GLU A 72 6.52 10.21 -1.47
CA GLU A 72 6.22 11.59 -1.06
C GLU A 72 5.08 11.65 -0.02
N VAL A 73 4.02 10.84 -0.20
CA VAL A 73 2.90 10.81 0.75
C VAL A 73 3.28 10.13 2.07
N HIS A 74 4.26 9.22 2.04
CA HIS A 74 4.73 8.48 3.21
C HIS A 74 5.79 9.25 4.01
N GLU A 75 6.81 9.76 3.34
CA GLU A 75 8.08 10.29 3.90
C GLU A 75 8.37 11.75 3.50
N GLY A 76 7.56 12.36 2.62
CA GLY A 76 7.77 13.75 2.20
C GLY A 76 7.58 14.75 3.34
N SER A 77 7.70 16.04 3.05
CA SER A 77 7.61 17.13 4.06
C SER A 77 6.32 17.11 4.88
N CYS A 78 5.22 16.64 4.30
CA CYS A 78 3.92 16.43 4.94
C CYS A 78 3.55 14.94 5.08
N GLY A 79 4.57 14.08 5.12
CA GLY A 79 4.47 12.63 5.33
C GLY A 79 4.18 12.32 6.79
N ASN A 80 3.23 11.40 7.03
CA ASN A 80 2.82 11.02 8.38
C ASN A 80 3.17 9.57 8.73
N HIS A 81 4.07 8.93 7.95
CA HIS A 81 4.46 7.53 8.17
C HIS A 81 3.27 6.55 8.31
N PHE A 82 2.20 6.80 7.55
CA PHE A 82 0.98 6.00 7.64
C PHE A 82 1.25 4.52 7.34
N GLY A 83 0.58 3.64 8.09
CA GLY A 83 0.50 2.22 7.72
C GLY A 83 -0.10 2.04 6.32
N ALA A 84 0.26 0.94 5.65
CA ALA A 84 0.03 0.71 4.23
C ALA A 84 -1.42 0.95 3.77
N ARG A 85 -2.41 0.49 4.55
CA ARG A 85 -3.83 0.66 4.23
C ARG A 85 -4.28 2.11 4.29
N SER A 86 -3.77 2.88 5.27
CA SER A 86 -4.08 4.30 5.40
C SER A 86 -3.36 5.12 4.33
N LEU A 87 -2.12 4.75 4.00
CA LEU A 87 -1.34 5.33 2.92
C LEU A 87 -2.07 5.19 1.57
N ALA A 88 -2.46 3.97 1.18
CA ALA A 88 -3.18 3.73 -0.08
C ALA A 88 -4.52 4.49 -0.14
N ARG A 89 -5.26 4.59 0.97
CA ARG A 89 -6.47 5.43 1.03
C ARG A 89 -6.18 6.91 0.85
N LYS A 90 -5.10 7.43 1.44
CA LYS A 90 -4.69 8.83 1.27
C LYS A 90 -4.35 9.11 -0.19
N VAL A 91 -3.59 8.23 -0.84
CA VAL A 91 -3.27 8.33 -2.28
C VAL A 91 -4.53 8.30 -3.15
N LEU A 92 -5.48 7.41 -2.86
CA LEU A 92 -6.77 7.37 -3.56
C LEU A 92 -7.55 8.68 -3.39
N ARG A 93 -7.58 9.24 -2.18
CA ARG A 93 -8.24 10.53 -1.89
C ARG A 93 -7.55 11.71 -2.58
N GLN A 94 -6.25 11.62 -2.84
CA GLN A 94 -5.50 12.60 -3.64
C GLN A 94 -5.72 12.44 -5.15
N GLY A 95 -6.52 11.46 -5.58
CA GLY A 95 -6.92 11.32 -6.97
C GLY A 95 -6.00 10.42 -7.81
N TYR A 96 -5.16 9.58 -7.19
CA TYR A 96 -4.25 8.69 -7.91
C TYR A 96 -4.62 7.21 -7.79
N TYR A 97 -4.31 6.42 -8.83
CA TYR A 97 -4.58 4.99 -8.86
C TYR A 97 -3.54 4.18 -9.63
N TRP A 98 -3.25 2.97 -9.14
CA TRP A 98 -2.63 1.89 -9.91
C TRP A 98 -3.00 0.53 -9.27
N PRO A 99 -2.96 -0.59 -10.01
CA PRO A 99 -3.49 -1.88 -9.54
C PRO A 99 -2.81 -2.44 -8.29
N THR A 100 -1.51 -2.20 -8.13
CA THR A 100 -0.68 -2.78 -7.06
C THR A 100 -0.50 -1.86 -5.87
N MET A 101 -1.17 -0.70 -5.80
CA MET A 101 -0.90 0.35 -4.80
C MET A 101 -0.95 -0.11 -3.34
N MET A 102 -1.82 -1.07 -3.03
CA MET A 102 -1.85 -1.67 -1.70
C MET A 102 -0.57 -2.47 -1.41
N LYS A 103 -0.16 -3.34 -2.34
CA LYS A 103 1.04 -4.16 -2.23
C LYS A 103 2.29 -3.28 -2.15
N ASP A 104 2.36 -2.27 -3.01
CA ASP A 104 3.50 -1.35 -3.05
C ASP A 104 3.58 -0.53 -1.74
N GLY A 105 2.43 -0.09 -1.23
CA GLY A 105 2.31 0.54 0.09
C GLY A 105 2.79 -0.35 1.24
N PHE A 106 2.46 -1.64 1.22
CA PHE A 106 2.96 -2.60 2.20
C PHE A 106 4.48 -2.74 2.11
N SER A 107 5.01 -2.94 0.91
CA SER A 107 6.46 -3.07 0.70
C SER A 107 7.24 -1.83 1.12
N LEU A 108 6.70 -0.63 0.91
CA LEU A 108 7.32 0.62 1.36
C LEU A 108 7.36 0.70 2.88
N VAL A 109 6.20 0.57 3.54
CA VAL A 109 6.09 0.70 5.01
C VAL A 109 6.92 -0.37 5.74
N GLN A 110 6.98 -1.59 5.18
CA GLN A 110 7.80 -2.68 5.73
C GLN A 110 9.30 -2.36 5.70
N LYS A 111 9.77 -1.63 4.69
CA LYS A 111 11.18 -1.24 4.54
C LYS A 111 11.52 0.07 5.25
N CYS A 112 10.53 0.88 5.62
CA CYS A 112 10.74 2.20 6.22
C CYS A 112 11.30 2.09 7.64
N SER A 113 12.57 2.46 7.84
CA SER A 113 13.25 2.35 9.13
C SER A 113 12.57 3.14 10.27
N PRO A 114 12.14 4.40 10.07
CA PRO A 114 11.34 5.10 11.07
C PRO A 114 10.07 4.34 11.46
N CYS A 115 9.32 3.78 10.51
CA CYS A 115 8.13 2.99 10.83
C CYS A 115 8.47 1.74 11.63
N GLN A 116 9.54 1.02 11.28
CA GLN A 116 9.92 -0.19 11.99
C GLN A 116 10.39 0.10 13.42
N ARG A 117 11.15 1.19 13.65
CA ARG A 117 11.64 1.57 14.98
C ARG A 117 10.53 2.02 15.93
N HIS A 118 9.51 2.70 15.41
CA HIS A 118 8.40 3.24 16.20
C HIS A 118 7.12 2.40 16.09
N ALA A 119 7.19 1.21 15.49
CA ALA A 119 6.06 0.30 15.45
C ALA A 119 5.70 -0.13 16.87
N ASN A 120 4.40 -0.18 17.16
CA ASN A 120 3.93 -0.75 18.42
C ASN A 120 4.20 -2.25 18.41
N TYR A 121 5.25 -2.69 19.10
CA TYR A 121 5.47 -4.09 19.36
C TYR A 121 4.45 -4.56 20.41
N GLN A 122 3.67 -5.58 20.05
CA GLN A 122 2.89 -6.29 21.06
C GLN A 122 3.86 -7.09 21.92
N HIS A 123 4.23 -6.55 23.07
CA HIS A 123 5.01 -7.25 24.10
C HIS A 123 4.19 -8.30 24.86
N ASN A 124 3.02 -8.69 24.33
CA ASN A 124 2.21 -9.72 24.94
C ASN A 124 2.95 -11.05 24.81
N PRO A 125 3.20 -11.75 25.92
CA PRO A 125 3.80 -13.07 25.86
C PRO A 125 2.83 -14.01 25.13
N ALA A 126 3.37 -14.96 24.36
CA ALA A 126 2.55 -15.95 23.64
C ALA A 126 1.71 -16.81 24.59
N ALA A 127 2.16 -16.98 25.83
CA ALA A 127 1.45 -17.59 26.93
C ALA A 127 1.96 -17.02 28.26
N TYR A 128 1.14 -17.06 29.31
CA TYR A 128 1.61 -16.80 30.67
C TYR A 128 2.52 -17.94 31.12
N MET A 129 3.71 -17.59 31.61
CA MET A 129 4.59 -18.58 32.24
C MET A 129 3.93 -19.07 33.53
N LYS A 130 3.90 -20.38 33.73
CA LYS A 130 3.47 -20.99 34.99
C LYS A 130 4.69 -21.04 35.91
N ASN A 131 4.58 -20.49 37.11
CA ASN A 131 5.61 -20.66 38.12
C ASN A 131 5.73 -22.13 38.51
N LEU A 132 6.95 -22.58 38.77
CA LEU A 132 7.16 -23.86 39.43
C LEU A 132 6.91 -23.65 40.93
N GLU A 133 6.01 -24.45 41.51
CA GLU A 133 5.84 -24.47 42.97
C GLU A 133 6.98 -25.29 43.57
N SER A 134 7.71 -24.71 44.53
CA SER A 134 8.65 -25.51 45.31
C SER A 134 7.88 -26.31 46.38
N PRO A 135 8.23 -27.59 46.59
CA PRO A 135 7.66 -28.40 47.66
C PRO A 135 8.22 -28.08 49.05
N CYS A 136 9.33 -27.33 49.15
CA CYS A 136 10.04 -27.10 50.42
C CYS A 136 10.13 -25.61 50.77
N PRO A 137 9.92 -25.24 52.04
CA PRO A 137 10.18 -23.87 52.50
C PRO A 137 11.63 -23.45 52.21
N PHE A 138 11.81 -22.21 51.73
CA PHE A 138 13.11 -21.56 51.43
C PHE A 138 13.87 -22.01 50.16
N ASP A 139 13.34 -22.96 49.38
CA ASP A 139 13.97 -23.37 48.10
C ASP A 139 14.03 -22.25 47.06
N MET A 140 13.06 -21.34 47.08
CA MET A 140 13.00 -20.17 46.20
C MET A 140 12.47 -18.97 46.97
N TRP A 141 13.12 -17.83 46.78
CA TRP A 141 12.70 -16.55 47.32
C TRP A 141 12.90 -15.46 46.27
N GLY A 142 11.96 -14.51 46.18
CA GLY A 142 12.07 -13.31 45.35
C GLY A 142 12.26 -12.11 46.24
N ILE A 143 13.28 -11.29 45.95
CA ILE A 143 13.47 -9.98 46.59
C ILE A 143 13.21 -8.92 45.53
N ASP A 144 12.42 -7.91 45.89
CA ASP A 144 12.22 -6.71 45.09
C ASP A 144 12.49 -5.47 45.94
N ILE A 145 12.88 -4.38 45.29
CA ILE A 145 13.14 -3.10 45.96
C ILE A 145 11.87 -2.27 45.87
N VAL A 146 11.35 -1.90 47.05
CA VAL A 146 10.24 -0.95 47.10
C VAL A 146 10.76 0.43 46.68
N GLY A 147 10.03 1.08 45.78
CA GLY A 147 10.33 2.45 45.34
C GLY A 147 10.30 3.47 46.46
N LYS A 148 10.43 4.75 46.11
CA LYS A 148 10.50 5.86 47.08
C LYS A 148 9.31 5.83 48.05
N LEU A 149 9.60 5.74 49.34
CA LEU A 149 8.59 5.76 50.40
C LEU A 149 8.17 7.20 50.74
N PRO A 150 6.94 7.41 51.25
CA PRO A 150 6.50 8.72 51.72
C PRO A 150 7.42 9.23 52.86
N ALA A 151 7.57 10.56 52.92
CA ALA A 151 8.36 11.24 53.94
C ALA A 151 7.61 11.36 55.27
#